data_AF-H0FC71-F1
#
_entry.id   AF-H0FC71-F1
#
_cell.length_a   1.000
_cell.length_b   1.000
_cell.length_c   1.000
_cell.angle_alpha   90.00
_cell.angle_beta   90.00
_cell.angle_gamma   90.00
#
_symmetry.space_group_name_H-M   'P 1'
#
loop_
_entity.id
_entity.type
_entity.pdbx_description
1 polymer ?
#
loop_
_entity_poly.entity_id
_entity_poly.type
_entity_poly.pdbx_seq_one_letter_code
_entity_poly.pdbx_strand_id
1 'polypeptide(L)'
;MVYEQYPQVLAALNTVPTLQQRVGNRYGSQGGTTAGGQSERRAVWARIEGGHTTFDASRSTTATRRDVDVWKLQTGIDFTLHEGKNGASLVGGINGLYGTANAEMRSVFGRGKVDATGAGVGATLTWYGADGFYVDGQAQSIWFDSDISSSTMGRKLASDNSGHGYALSVETGKRYGLGNGYAVTPQMQLVYSRVDFDSFNDPFGAQVSLRDADSLRGRFGLAVDHEASWGGTDGKQNRSHVFGSVNLYNEFLQGSTVRVAGVDVASRDERLWAGIGVGGTYEWNNGAYALYATADLASSTRNFGDNYSVGGTVGMRIRW
;
A
#
# COMPACT_ATOMS: atom_id res chain seq x y z
N MET A 1 23.90 9.95 -6.44
CA MET A 1 23.35 8.72 -5.84
C MET A 1 22.27 9.03 -4.81
N VAL A 2 22.60 9.48 -3.60
CA VAL A 2 21.61 9.55 -2.50
C VAL A 2 20.45 10.50 -2.84
N TYR A 3 20.76 11.68 -3.37
CA TYR A 3 19.74 12.64 -3.80
C TYR A 3 18.85 12.11 -4.93
N GLU A 4 19.42 11.34 -5.87
CA GLU A 4 18.68 10.76 -7.01
C GLU A 4 17.61 9.76 -6.56
N GLN A 5 17.89 9.02 -5.48
CA GLN A 5 17.03 7.95 -4.98
C GLN A 5 16.10 8.40 -3.85
N TYR A 6 16.35 9.57 -3.26
CA TYR A 6 15.56 10.10 -2.15
C TYR A 6 14.04 10.13 -2.42
N PRO A 7 13.54 10.58 -3.59
CA PRO A 7 12.11 10.54 -3.88
C PRO A 7 11.51 9.14 -3.84
N GLN A 8 12.28 8.13 -4.27
CA GLN A 8 11.81 6.74 -4.30
C GLN A 8 11.67 6.15 -2.89
N VAL A 9 12.47 6.61 -1.93
CA VAL A 9 12.35 6.23 -0.52
C VAL A 9 11.04 6.78 0.07
N LEU A 10 10.74 8.05 -0.20
CA LEU A 10 9.49 8.66 0.24
C LEU A 10 8.27 8.03 -0.46
N ALA A 11 8.39 7.72 -1.76
CA ALA A 11 7.34 7.04 -2.52
C ALA A 11 7.03 5.64 -1.97
N ALA A 12 8.00 4.92 -1.39
CA ALA A 12 7.79 3.63 -0.75
C ALA A 12 6.86 3.73 0.48
N LEU A 13 6.94 4.82 1.24
CA LEU A 13 5.99 5.13 2.32
C LEU A 13 4.62 5.60 1.80
N ASN A 14 4.58 6.30 0.66
CA ASN A 14 3.35 6.80 0.04
C ASN A 14 2.63 5.75 -0.83
N THR A 15 2.59 4.50 -0.35
CA THR A 15 1.92 3.38 -1.02
C THR A 15 0.52 3.16 -0.45
N VAL A 16 -0.42 2.80 -1.32
CA VAL A 16 -1.82 2.47 -0.96
C VAL A 16 -2.09 0.99 -1.23
N PRO A 17 -2.66 0.25 -0.26
CA PRO A 17 -2.92 -1.17 -0.41
C PRO A 17 -4.20 -1.45 -1.22
N THR A 18 -4.35 -2.69 -1.67
CA THR A 18 -5.61 -3.16 -2.29
C THR A 18 -6.75 -3.20 -1.28
N LEU A 19 -7.99 -3.27 -1.77
CA LEU A 19 -9.17 -3.46 -0.91
C LEU A 19 -8.99 -4.70 -0.02
N GLN A 20 -8.57 -5.83 -0.59
CA GLN A 20 -8.46 -7.09 0.13
C GLN A 20 -7.37 -7.07 1.21
N GLN A 21 -6.24 -6.41 0.96
CA GLN A 21 -5.21 -6.17 1.99
C GLN A 21 -5.70 -5.21 3.09
N ARG A 22 -6.59 -4.26 2.75
CA ARG A 22 -7.12 -3.27 3.72
C ARG A 22 -8.20 -3.81 4.63
N VAL A 23 -9.17 -4.53 4.08
CA VAL A 23 -10.36 -4.92 4.84
C VAL A 23 -10.49 -6.43 5.03
N GLY A 24 -9.56 -7.22 4.50
CA GLY A 24 -9.68 -8.67 4.44
C GLY A 24 -10.93 -9.07 3.67
N ASN A 25 -11.73 -9.97 4.24
CA ASN A 25 -13.07 -10.25 3.74
C ASN A 25 -14.12 -9.31 4.35
N ARG A 26 -14.92 -8.66 3.48
CA ARG A 26 -16.09 -7.85 3.89
C ARG A 26 -17.37 -8.25 3.13
N TYR A 27 -17.30 -9.19 2.18
CA TYR A 27 -18.45 -9.54 1.34
C TYR A 27 -19.53 -10.27 2.13
N GLY A 28 -19.18 -11.31 2.87
CA GLY A 28 -20.21 -12.08 3.55
C GLY A 28 -20.50 -11.63 5.00
N SER A 29 -19.73 -10.69 5.56
CA SER A 29 -20.04 -10.09 6.87
C SER A 29 -21.19 -9.06 6.80
N GLN A 30 -21.66 -8.71 5.60
CA GLN A 30 -22.84 -7.88 5.37
C GLN A 30 -24.15 -8.68 5.41
N GLY A 31 -24.10 -10.01 5.19
CA GLY A 31 -25.27 -10.90 5.10
C GLY A 31 -25.95 -11.27 6.42
N GLY A 32 -25.56 -10.66 7.55
CA GLY A 32 -26.27 -10.84 8.82
C GLY A 32 -27.52 -9.96 8.85
N THR A 33 -28.66 -10.49 8.42
CA THR A 33 -29.99 -9.90 8.68
C THR A 33 -30.31 -10.03 10.16
N THR A 34 -29.96 -9.03 10.96
CA THR A 34 -30.73 -8.75 12.18
C THR A 34 -32.04 -8.10 11.75
N ALA A 35 -33.14 -8.82 11.93
CA ALA A 35 -34.47 -8.27 11.81
C ALA A 35 -34.61 -7.09 12.79
N GLY A 36 -34.75 -5.88 12.25
CA GLY A 36 -35.09 -4.67 13.01
C GLY A 36 -33.98 -3.61 13.05
N GLY A 37 -34.22 -2.52 12.33
CA GLY A 37 -33.51 -1.25 12.48
C GLY A 37 -32.34 -1.04 11.51
N GLN A 38 -32.29 0.13 10.88
CA GLN A 38 -31.08 0.61 10.22
C GLN A 38 -30.01 0.78 11.30
N SER A 39 -29.16 -0.23 11.47
CA SER A 39 -27.97 -0.10 12.31
C SER A 39 -26.92 0.61 11.46
N GLU A 40 -26.60 1.87 11.80
CA GLU A 40 -25.35 2.49 11.41
C GLU A 40 -24.20 1.60 11.88
N ARG A 41 -23.75 0.68 11.05
CA ARG A 41 -22.66 -0.24 11.39
C ARG A 41 -21.35 0.54 11.35
N ARG A 42 -20.74 0.71 12.52
CA ARG A 42 -19.44 1.36 12.67
C ARG A 42 -18.39 0.29 12.92
N ALA A 43 -17.22 0.47 12.33
CA ALA A 43 -16.10 -0.41 12.61
C ALA A 43 -14.84 0.40 12.83
N VAL A 44 -14.08 0.09 13.87
CA VAL A 44 -12.71 0.59 14.02
C VAL A 44 -11.73 -0.50 13.69
N TRP A 45 -10.59 -0.10 13.17
CA TRP A 45 -9.54 -1.02 12.81
C TRP A 45 -8.16 -0.41 13.07
N ALA A 46 -7.21 -1.30 13.28
CA ALA A 46 -5.80 -0.98 13.33
C ALA A 46 -5.03 -2.02 12.52
N ARG A 47 -3.99 -1.60 11.81
CA ARG A 47 -3.13 -2.49 11.04
C ARG A 47 -1.68 -2.04 11.07
N ILE A 48 -0.80 -3.02 10.97
CA ILE A 48 0.63 -2.83 10.80
C ILE A 48 1.02 -3.43 9.46
N GLU A 49 1.80 -2.69 8.69
CA GLU A 49 2.39 -3.10 7.43
C GLU A 49 3.91 -3.06 7.57
N GLY A 50 4.57 -4.09 7.05
CA GLY A 50 6.02 -4.15 6.94
C GLY A 50 6.40 -4.61 5.55
N GLY A 51 7.49 -4.07 5.01
CA GLY A 51 7.98 -4.48 3.71
C GLY A 51 9.46 -4.23 3.53
N HIS A 52 10.08 -5.09 2.73
CA HIS A 52 11.46 -4.98 2.29
C HIS A 52 11.48 -5.03 0.77
N THR A 53 12.14 -4.08 0.13
CA THR A 53 12.28 -4.09 -1.32
C THR A 53 13.71 -3.80 -1.75
N THR A 54 14.26 -4.67 -2.58
CA THR A 54 15.52 -4.48 -3.25
C THR A 54 15.26 -4.04 -4.68
N PHE A 55 15.89 -2.92 -5.04
CA PHE A 55 15.86 -2.34 -6.38
C PHE A 55 17.26 -2.23 -6.95
N ASP A 56 17.46 -2.86 -8.09
CA ASP A 56 18.50 -2.60 -9.07
C ASP A 56 17.88 -1.80 -10.21
N ALA A 57 18.27 -0.53 -10.33
CA ALA A 57 17.59 0.42 -11.19
C ALA A 57 17.77 0.06 -12.67
N SER A 58 16.66 -0.08 -13.40
CA SER A 58 16.69 -0.31 -14.86
C SER A 58 17.39 0.81 -15.63
N ARG A 59 17.29 2.03 -15.09
CA ARG A 59 18.05 3.21 -15.48
C ARG A 59 18.36 4.01 -14.21
N SER A 60 19.64 4.15 -13.90
CA SER A 60 20.14 5.08 -12.90
C SER A 60 21.33 5.82 -13.48
N THR A 61 21.35 7.14 -13.29
CA THR A 61 22.46 7.98 -13.71
C THR A 61 23.74 7.63 -12.94
N THR A 62 23.59 7.09 -11.72
CA THR A 62 24.70 6.70 -10.84
C THR A 62 24.84 5.20 -10.65
N ALA A 63 24.16 4.36 -11.45
CA ALA A 63 24.20 2.89 -11.35
C ALA A 63 24.00 2.39 -9.91
N THR A 64 22.95 2.90 -9.24
CA THR A 64 22.72 2.65 -7.81
C THR A 64 21.81 1.47 -7.56
N ARG A 65 22.22 0.60 -6.61
CA ARG A 65 21.36 -0.39 -5.97
C ARG A 65 20.81 0.17 -4.66
N ARG A 66 19.52 -0.06 -4.40
CA ARG A 66 18.77 0.48 -3.25
C ARG A 66 18.00 -0.63 -2.54
N ASP A 67 18.22 -0.75 -1.25
CA ASP A 67 17.41 -1.60 -0.36
C ASP A 67 16.55 -0.67 0.52
N VAL A 68 15.24 -0.92 0.59
CA VAL A 68 14.29 -0.09 1.35
C VAL A 68 13.47 -0.96 2.28
N ASP A 69 13.53 -0.65 3.56
CA ASP A 69 12.70 -1.22 4.62
C ASP A 69 11.65 -0.23 5.06
N VAL A 70 10.38 -0.63 5.00
CA VAL A 70 9.22 0.18 5.38
C VAL A 70 8.48 -0.47 6.52
N TRP A 71 8.06 0.35 7.49
CA TRP A 71 7.10 -0.02 8.51
C TRP A 71 6.02 1.05 8.60
N LYS A 72 4.74 0.66 8.64
CA LYS A 72 3.60 1.58 8.78
C LYS A 72 2.61 1.05 9.81
N LEU A 73 2.16 1.93 10.69
CA LEU A 73 1.00 1.75 11.54
C LEU A 73 -0.15 2.59 11.00
N GLN A 74 -1.33 2.01 10.89
CA GLN A 74 -2.53 2.72 10.47
C GLN A 74 -3.70 2.39 11.38
N THR A 75 -4.51 3.40 11.67
CA THR A 75 -5.74 3.26 12.46
C THR A 75 -6.86 4.00 11.75
N GLY A 76 -8.07 3.46 11.81
CA GLY A 76 -9.19 4.07 11.11
C GLY A 76 -10.54 3.66 11.64
N ILE A 77 -11.53 4.37 11.14
CA ILE A 77 -12.95 4.12 11.40
C ILE A 77 -13.70 4.11 10.07
N ASP A 78 -14.56 3.12 9.93
CA ASP A 78 -15.42 2.92 8.78
C ASP A 78 -16.89 3.08 9.21
N PHE A 79 -17.68 3.63 8.31
CA PHE A 79 -19.11 3.88 8.47
C PHE A 79 -19.86 3.37 7.25
N THR A 80 -20.97 2.68 7.45
CA THR A 80 -21.91 2.43 6.36
C THR A 80 -22.71 3.70 6.08
N LEU A 81 -22.47 4.32 4.92
CA LEU A 81 -23.10 5.57 4.49
C LEU A 81 -24.49 5.32 3.89
N HIS A 82 -24.64 4.21 3.17
CA HIS A 82 -25.90 3.84 2.54
C HIS A 82 -26.01 2.33 2.39
N GLU A 83 -27.17 1.77 2.70
CA GLU A 83 -27.55 0.41 2.36
C GLU A 83 -28.67 0.49 1.32
N GLY A 84 -28.36 0.06 0.09
CA GLY A 84 -29.29 0.06 -1.02
C GLY A 84 -30.26 -1.13 -0.97
N LYS A 85 -31.34 -1.05 -1.76
CA LYS A 85 -32.21 -2.20 -1.99
C LYS A 85 -31.39 -3.32 -2.66
N ASN A 86 -31.57 -4.56 -2.20
CA ASN A 86 -30.92 -5.78 -2.72
C ASN A 86 -29.48 -6.04 -2.26
N GLY A 87 -29.03 -5.45 -1.15
CA GLY A 87 -27.73 -5.79 -0.54
C GLY A 87 -26.52 -5.03 -1.08
N ALA A 88 -26.75 -4.01 -1.93
CA ALA A 88 -25.71 -3.06 -2.26
C ALA A 88 -25.39 -2.18 -1.04
N SER A 89 -24.13 -1.80 -0.84
CA SER A 89 -23.74 -0.95 0.28
C SER A 89 -22.63 0.04 -0.11
N LEU A 90 -22.66 1.19 0.53
CA LEU A 90 -21.63 2.22 0.43
C LEU A 90 -20.99 2.39 1.80
N VAL A 91 -19.69 2.16 1.88
CA VAL A 91 -18.89 2.29 3.09
C VAL A 91 -17.89 3.42 2.89
N GLY A 92 -17.91 4.41 3.77
CA GLY A 92 -16.87 5.43 3.86
C GLY A 92 -15.95 5.15 5.04
N GLY A 93 -14.71 5.62 4.97
CA GLY A 93 -13.78 5.51 6.08
C GLY A 93 -12.77 6.66 6.11
N ILE A 94 -12.27 6.95 7.30
CA ILE A 94 -11.14 7.86 7.52
C ILE A 94 -10.09 7.15 8.36
N ASN A 95 -8.83 7.46 8.10
CA ASN A 95 -7.71 6.84 8.78
C ASN A 95 -6.56 7.82 9.03
N GLY A 96 -5.79 7.53 10.07
CA GLY A 96 -4.47 8.11 10.31
C GLY A 96 -3.40 7.06 10.03
N LEU A 97 -2.24 7.53 9.56
CA LEU A 97 -1.07 6.69 9.33
C LEU A 97 0.17 7.32 9.93
N TYR A 98 1.07 6.47 10.40
CA TYR A 98 2.43 6.82 10.80
C TYR A 98 3.38 5.74 10.33
N GLY A 99 4.51 6.09 9.76
CA GLY A 99 5.45 5.11 9.23
C GLY A 99 6.88 5.60 9.15
N THR A 100 7.78 4.65 8.93
CA THR A 100 9.20 4.89 8.74
C THR A 100 9.71 4.14 7.51
N ALA A 101 10.63 4.76 6.78
CA ALA A 101 11.38 4.15 5.70
C ALA A 101 12.86 4.33 5.95
N ASN A 102 13.59 3.22 5.93
CA ASN A 102 15.04 3.21 6.02
C ASN A 102 15.55 2.69 4.69
N ALA A 103 16.42 3.44 4.03
CA ALA A 103 16.99 3.04 2.75
C ALA A 103 18.51 3.07 2.79
N GLU A 104 19.12 1.96 2.38
CA GLU A 104 20.56 1.86 2.11
C GLU A 104 20.81 1.87 0.61
N MET A 105 21.79 2.66 0.19
CA MET A 105 22.13 2.84 -1.22
C MET A 105 23.61 2.55 -1.45
N ARG A 106 23.91 1.80 -2.51
CA ARG A 106 25.26 1.39 -2.88
C ARG A 106 25.50 1.65 -4.37
N SER A 107 26.62 2.30 -4.68
CA SER A 107 27.10 2.58 -6.04
C SER A 107 28.63 2.56 -6.07
N VAL A 108 29.21 2.52 -7.27
CA VAL A 108 30.64 2.79 -7.51
C VAL A 108 31.09 4.14 -6.96
N PHE A 109 30.16 5.10 -6.82
CA PHE A 109 30.42 6.44 -6.29
C PHE A 109 30.32 6.54 -4.76
N GLY A 110 29.89 5.46 -4.07
CA GLY A 110 29.85 5.41 -2.61
C GLY A 110 28.60 4.76 -2.01
N ARG A 111 28.43 4.94 -0.71
CA ARG A 111 27.33 4.45 0.13
C ARG A 111 26.62 5.61 0.80
N GLY A 112 25.30 5.52 0.88
CA GLY A 112 24.50 6.50 1.59
C GLY A 112 23.24 5.90 2.16
N LYS A 113 22.62 6.66 3.05
CA LYS A 113 21.46 6.25 3.82
C LYS A 113 20.44 7.38 3.86
N VAL A 114 19.17 7.00 3.75
CA VAL A 114 18.03 7.89 3.96
C VAL A 114 17.15 7.27 5.03
N ASP A 115 16.87 8.03 6.07
CA ASP A 115 15.91 7.67 7.11
C ASP A 115 14.76 8.68 7.03
N ALA A 116 13.57 8.21 6.71
CA ALA A 116 12.38 9.04 6.59
C ALA A 116 11.31 8.58 7.58
N THR A 117 10.70 9.52 8.29
CA THR A 117 9.47 9.32 9.04
C THR A 117 8.33 10.02 8.31
N GLY A 118 7.12 9.52 8.47
CA GLY A 118 5.95 10.17 7.88
C GLY A 118 4.70 9.98 8.70
N ALA A 119 3.91 11.04 8.79
CA ALA A 119 2.59 11.04 9.41
C ALA A 119 1.57 11.54 8.39
N GLY A 120 0.37 10.98 8.39
CA GLY A 120 -0.61 11.29 7.37
C GLY A 120 -2.04 10.94 7.72
N VAL A 121 -2.93 11.31 6.81
CA VAL A 121 -4.36 11.02 6.88
C VAL A 121 -4.83 10.47 5.55
N GLY A 122 -5.84 9.61 5.62
CA GLY A 122 -6.47 9.02 4.45
C GLY A 122 -7.97 8.93 4.57
N ALA A 123 -8.61 8.81 3.42
CA ALA A 123 -10.04 8.59 3.27
C ALA A 123 -10.29 7.47 2.26
N THR A 124 -11.34 6.70 2.51
CA THR A 124 -11.75 5.58 1.65
C THR A 124 -13.24 5.65 1.36
N LEU A 125 -13.61 5.20 0.17
CA LEU A 125 -15.01 5.07 -0.23
C LEU A 125 -15.16 3.80 -1.05
N THR A 126 -15.84 2.81 -0.50
CA THR A 126 -16.07 1.53 -1.16
C THR A 126 -17.54 1.31 -1.42
N TRP A 127 -17.90 1.11 -2.68
CA TRP A 127 -19.21 0.67 -3.09
C TRP A 127 -19.18 -0.83 -3.40
N TYR A 128 -20.09 -1.58 -2.77
CA TYR A 128 -20.32 -3.00 -3.00
C TYR A 128 -21.64 -3.16 -3.74
N GLY A 129 -21.60 -3.79 -4.91
CA GLY A 129 -22.76 -4.17 -5.70
C GLY A 129 -23.35 -5.51 -5.23
N ALA A 130 -24.64 -5.69 -5.49
CA ALA A 130 -25.38 -6.91 -5.13
C ALA A 130 -24.91 -8.16 -5.90
N ASP A 131 -24.25 -7.98 -7.05
CA ASP A 131 -23.75 -9.04 -7.93
C ASP A 131 -22.28 -9.42 -7.68
N GLY A 132 -21.69 -8.95 -6.58
CA GLY A 132 -20.30 -9.19 -6.23
C GLY A 132 -19.30 -8.27 -6.93
N PHE A 133 -19.76 -7.28 -7.68
CA PHE A 133 -18.91 -6.20 -8.20
C PHE A 133 -18.61 -5.16 -7.11
N TYR A 134 -17.44 -4.54 -7.15
CA TYR A 134 -17.11 -3.42 -6.29
C TYR A 134 -16.30 -2.35 -6.98
N VAL A 135 -16.36 -1.17 -6.40
CA VAL A 135 -15.47 -0.04 -6.68
C VAL A 135 -14.95 0.49 -5.36
N ASP A 136 -13.64 0.61 -5.24
CA ASP A 136 -12.95 1.15 -4.08
C ASP A 136 -12.13 2.38 -4.48
N GLY A 137 -12.40 3.50 -3.83
CA GLY A 137 -11.62 4.73 -3.94
C GLY A 137 -10.81 4.96 -2.66
N GLN A 138 -9.55 5.36 -2.81
CA GLN A 138 -8.69 5.75 -1.70
C GLN A 138 -7.97 7.05 -2.02
N ALA A 139 -7.83 7.90 -1.01
CA ALA A 139 -7.00 9.08 -1.05
C ALA A 139 -6.19 9.16 0.25
N GLN A 140 -4.91 9.48 0.16
CA GLN A 140 -4.07 9.75 1.33
C GLN A 140 -3.14 10.94 1.09
N SER A 141 -2.79 11.58 2.18
CA SER A 141 -1.79 12.65 2.26
C SER A 141 -0.85 12.36 3.42
N ILE A 142 0.45 12.48 3.17
CA ILE A 142 1.52 12.18 4.13
C ILE A 142 2.53 13.33 4.12
N TRP A 143 2.96 13.74 5.31
CA TRP A 143 4.05 14.68 5.50
C TRP A 143 5.26 13.90 6.01
N PHE A 144 6.43 14.24 5.47
CA PHE A 144 7.68 13.55 5.71
C PHE A 144 8.66 14.45 6.44
N ASP A 145 9.44 13.85 7.31
CA ASP A 145 10.68 14.40 7.84
C ASP A 145 11.80 13.40 7.54
N SER A 146 12.92 13.87 7.00
CA SER A 146 13.98 12.98 6.52
C SER A 146 15.37 13.42 6.90
N ASP A 147 16.18 12.44 7.30
CA ASP A 147 17.61 12.55 7.49
C ASP A 147 18.35 11.87 6.34
N ILE A 148 19.27 12.59 5.71
CA ILE A 148 20.05 12.13 4.56
C ILE A 148 21.52 12.10 4.96
N SER A 149 22.18 10.95 4.82
CA SER A 149 23.59 10.80 5.18
C SER A 149 24.41 10.06 4.12
N SER A 150 25.71 10.38 4.08
CA SER A 150 26.71 9.69 3.25
C SER A 150 27.61 8.88 4.15
N SER A 151 27.54 7.55 4.03
CA SER A 151 28.41 6.64 4.77
C SER A 151 29.85 6.67 4.23
N THR A 152 30.03 6.92 2.93
CA THR A 152 31.37 7.07 2.33
C THR A 152 32.10 8.30 2.85
N MET A 153 31.37 9.40 3.06
CA MET A 153 31.94 10.65 3.57
C MET A 153 31.85 10.77 5.10
N GLY A 154 31.23 9.81 5.78
CA GLY A 154 31.05 9.79 7.23
C GLY A 154 30.28 10.99 7.79
N ARG A 155 29.35 11.58 7.03
CA ARG A 155 28.65 12.83 7.41
C ARG A 155 27.20 12.85 6.98
N LYS A 156 26.38 13.62 7.72
CA LYS A 156 25.03 14.00 7.29
C LYS A 156 25.13 15.00 6.14
N LEU A 157 24.28 14.82 5.13
CA LEU A 157 24.13 15.66 3.94
C LEU A 157 22.96 16.63 4.11
N ALA A 158 21.87 16.17 4.71
CA ALA A 158 20.74 16.99 5.14
C ALA A 158 20.11 16.36 6.39
N SER A 159 19.50 17.18 7.23
CA SER A 159 18.72 16.73 8.38
C SER A 159 17.40 17.46 8.42
N ASP A 160 16.37 16.79 8.96
CA ASP A 160 15.02 17.35 9.11
C ASP A 160 14.47 17.94 7.80
N ASN A 161 14.76 17.29 6.66
CA ASN A 161 14.26 17.75 5.37
C ASN A 161 12.78 17.40 5.24
N SER A 162 11.94 18.43 5.20
CA SER A 162 10.50 18.25 5.09
C SER A 162 10.09 17.86 3.66
N GLY A 163 9.01 17.09 3.58
CA GLY A 163 8.39 16.73 2.31
C GLY A 163 6.90 16.45 2.45
N HIS A 164 6.23 16.33 1.31
CA HIS A 164 4.81 16.05 1.24
C HIS A 164 4.54 15.05 0.12
N GLY A 165 3.59 14.15 0.34
CA GLY A 165 3.14 13.22 -0.68
C GLY A 165 1.64 13.04 -0.61
N TYR A 166 1.06 12.71 -1.75
CA TYR A 166 -0.33 12.27 -1.82
C TYR A 166 -0.46 11.08 -2.76
N ALA A 167 -1.44 10.22 -2.50
CA ALA A 167 -1.74 9.09 -3.37
C ALA A 167 -3.26 8.93 -3.52
N LEU A 168 -3.67 8.62 -4.75
CA LEU A 168 -5.04 8.38 -5.16
C LEU A 168 -5.11 7.01 -5.79
N SER A 169 -6.08 6.19 -5.39
CA SER A 169 -6.29 4.87 -5.94
C SER A 169 -7.75 4.64 -6.29
N VAL A 170 -7.97 3.98 -7.41
CA VAL A 170 -9.25 3.38 -7.77
C VAL A 170 -9.02 1.90 -8.06
N GLU A 171 -9.72 1.04 -7.33
CA GLU A 171 -9.74 -0.40 -7.55
C GLU A 171 -11.16 -0.84 -7.91
N THR A 172 -11.26 -1.81 -8.81
CA THR A 172 -12.50 -2.49 -9.16
C THR A 172 -12.28 -3.98 -9.23
N GLY A 173 -13.33 -4.75 -8.97
CA GLY A 173 -13.28 -6.18 -9.16
C GLY A 173 -14.68 -6.79 -9.14
N LYS A 174 -14.78 -8.03 -9.58
CA LYS A 174 -16.04 -8.78 -9.59
C LYS A 174 -15.84 -10.19 -9.09
N ARG A 175 -16.52 -10.52 -7.99
CA ARG A 175 -16.46 -11.85 -7.40
C ARG A 175 -17.43 -12.81 -8.08
N TYR A 176 -16.92 -13.90 -8.63
CA TYR A 176 -17.70 -14.98 -9.22
C TYR A 176 -17.67 -16.20 -8.30
N GLY A 177 -18.82 -16.54 -7.71
CA GLY A 177 -18.96 -17.75 -6.91
C GLY A 177 -18.86 -19.02 -7.76
N LEU A 178 -17.99 -19.94 -7.37
CA LEU A 178 -17.81 -21.24 -8.04
C LEU A 178 -18.56 -22.39 -7.33
N GLY A 179 -19.13 -22.11 -6.15
CA GLY A 179 -19.79 -23.09 -5.28
C GLY A 179 -18.86 -23.65 -4.19
N ASN A 180 -19.42 -24.33 -3.20
CA ASN A 180 -18.68 -24.95 -2.10
C ASN A 180 -17.71 -24.00 -1.37
N GLY A 181 -18.11 -22.73 -1.19
CA GLY A 181 -17.27 -21.71 -0.54
C GLY A 181 -16.19 -21.10 -1.43
N TYR A 182 -15.95 -21.60 -2.65
CA TYR A 182 -14.95 -21.06 -3.57
C TYR A 182 -15.46 -19.90 -4.42
N ALA A 183 -14.56 -18.96 -4.72
CA ALA A 183 -14.79 -17.95 -5.75
C ALA A 183 -13.50 -17.50 -6.43
N VAL A 184 -13.70 -16.83 -7.56
CA VAL A 184 -12.64 -16.16 -8.30
C VAL A 184 -13.00 -14.70 -8.49
N THR A 185 -12.02 -13.81 -8.30
CA THR A 185 -12.21 -12.36 -8.37
C THR A 185 -11.12 -11.75 -9.26
N PRO A 186 -11.40 -11.47 -10.54
CA PRO A 186 -10.57 -10.54 -11.31
C PRO A 186 -10.64 -9.15 -10.71
N GLN A 187 -9.48 -8.49 -10.66
CA GLN A 187 -9.29 -7.18 -10.02
C GLN A 187 -8.42 -6.29 -10.90
N MET A 188 -8.74 -5.00 -10.90
CA MET A 188 -7.93 -3.96 -11.54
C MET A 188 -7.78 -2.79 -10.57
N GLN A 189 -6.58 -2.26 -10.45
CA GLN A 189 -6.31 -1.07 -9.64
C GLN A 189 -5.42 -0.10 -10.41
N LEU A 190 -5.71 1.18 -10.28
CA LEU A 190 -4.88 2.27 -10.77
C LEU A 190 -4.54 3.17 -9.60
N VAL A 191 -3.24 3.41 -9.41
CA VAL A 191 -2.70 4.25 -8.34
C VAL A 191 -1.90 5.39 -8.95
N TYR A 192 -2.29 6.62 -8.66
CA TYR A 192 -1.47 7.80 -8.90
C TYR A 192 -0.85 8.24 -7.57
N SER A 193 0.46 8.44 -7.55
CA SER A 193 1.20 8.89 -6.37
C SER A 193 2.19 9.95 -6.78
N ARG A 194 2.30 10.99 -5.96
CA ARG A 194 3.27 12.06 -6.13
C ARG A 194 3.91 12.35 -4.79
N VAL A 195 5.21 12.65 -4.84
CA VAL A 195 5.97 13.10 -3.68
C VAL A 195 6.78 14.31 -4.05
N ASP A 196 6.84 15.27 -3.14
CA ASP A 196 7.68 16.45 -3.19
C ASP A 196 8.49 16.59 -1.89
N PHE A 197 9.64 17.26 -1.97
CA PHE A 197 10.48 17.57 -0.81
C PHE A 197 11.08 18.98 -0.94
N ASP A 198 11.36 19.62 0.19
CA ASP A 198 11.91 20.98 0.22
C ASP A 198 13.34 21.03 -0.32
N SER A 199 13.64 22.05 -1.13
CA SER A 199 15.00 22.22 -1.65
C SER A 199 15.98 22.53 -0.51
N PHE A 200 17.13 21.87 -0.50
CA PHE A 200 18.16 22.07 0.53
C PHE A 200 19.53 22.29 -0.11
N ASN A 201 20.44 22.91 0.64
CA ASN A 201 21.85 22.99 0.27
C ASN A 201 22.62 21.94 1.03
N ASP A 202 23.39 21.15 0.32
CA ASP A 202 24.26 20.19 0.96
C ASP A 202 25.48 20.87 1.60
N PRO A 203 26.28 20.15 2.40
CA PRO A 203 27.40 20.75 3.10
C PRO A 203 28.58 21.15 2.20
N PHE A 204 28.51 20.87 0.90
CA PHE A 204 29.45 21.30 -0.12
C PHE A 204 28.93 22.51 -0.92
N GLY A 205 27.75 23.04 -0.56
CA GLY A 205 27.11 24.17 -1.22
C GLY A 205 26.34 23.79 -2.48
N ALA A 206 26.13 22.49 -2.74
CA ALA A 206 25.31 22.05 -3.86
C ALA A 206 23.83 22.17 -3.51
N GLN A 207 23.10 22.96 -4.29
CA GLN A 207 21.65 23.03 -4.18
C GLN A 207 21.01 21.75 -4.73
N VAL A 208 20.16 21.12 -3.93
CA VAL A 208 19.38 19.93 -4.26
C VAL A 208 17.90 20.30 -4.30
N SER A 209 17.22 19.97 -5.41
CA SER A 209 15.78 20.21 -5.56
C SER A 209 15.12 19.12 -6.37
N LEU A 210 13.89 18.76 -6.00
CA LEU A 210 13.10 17.83 -6.80
C LEU A 210 12.53 18.53 -8.04
N ARG A 211 12.54 17.83 -9.17
CA ARG A 211 11.83 18.28 -10.38
C ARG A 211 10.50 17.55 -10.57
N ASP A 212 10.54 16.24 -10.47
CA ASP A 212 9.37 15.38 -10.66
C ASP A 212 9.62 14.05 -9.93
N ALA A 213 8.59 13.53 -9.25
CA ALA A 213 8.54 12.17 -8.75
C ALA A 213 7.11 11.62 -8.79
N ASP A 214 6.49 11.70 -9.96
CA ASP A 214 5.15 11.19 -10.21
C ASP A 214 5.20 9.69 -10.60
N SER A 215 4.25 8.93 -10.07
CA SER A 215 4.04 7.50 -10.39
C SER A 215 2.57 7.26 -10.77
N LEU A 216 2.37 6.52 -11.86
CA LEU A 216 1.06 6.00 -12.25
C LEU A 216 1.19 4.50 -12.44
N ARG A 217 0.76 3.74 -11.45
CA ARG A 217 0.87 2.29 -11.43
C ARG A 217 -0.47 1.64 -11.69
N GLY A 218 -0.53 0.80 -12.72
CA GLY A 218 -1.63 -0.12 -12.94
C GLY A 218 -1.33 -1.49 -12.33
N ARG A 219 -2.37 -2.15 -11.82
CA ARG A 219 -2.35 -3.53 -11.35
C ARG A 219 -3.52 -4.29 -11.98
N PHE A 220 -3.23 -5.44 -12.56
CA PHE A 220 -4.22 -6.43 -12.96
C PHE A 220 -3.99 -7.69 -12.13
N GLY A 221 -5.02 -8.16 -11.44
CA GLY A 221 -4.93 -9.28 -10.52
C GLY A 221 -6.05 -10.29 -10.72
N LEU A 222 -5.77 -11.54 -10.35
CA LEU A 222 -6.76 -12.60 -10.23
C LEU A 222 -6.61 -13.23 -8.86
N ALA A 223 -7.66 -13.16 -8.04
CA ALA A 223 -7.71 -13.79 -6.73
C ALA A 223 -8.62 -15.02 -6.75
N VAL A 224 -8.25 -16.06 -6.02
CA VAL A 224 -9.08 -17.22 -5.72
C VAL A 224 -9.24 -17.28 -4.21
N ASP A 225 -10.47 -17.36 -3.74
CA ASP A 225 -10.80 -17.39 -2.32
C ASP A 225 -11.67 -18.60 -1.95
N HIS A 226 -11.56 -18.99 -0.69
CA HIS A 226 -12.42 -19.99 -0.06
C HIS A 226 -12.93 -19.46 1.29
N GLU A 227 -14.25 -19.48 1.46
CA GLU A 227 -14.94 -19.08 2.69
C GLU A 227 -15.57 -20.31 3.37
N ALA A 228 -15.39 -20.41 4.68
CA ALA A 228 -16.06 -21.40 5.52
C ALA A 228 -16.68 -20.72 6.76
N SER A 229 -17.87 -21.17 7.15
CA SER A 229 -18.58 -20.69 8.34
C SER A 229 -19.06 -21.84 9.20
N TRP A 230 -18.96 -21.71 10.52
CA TRP A 230 -19.40 -22.74 11.47
C TRP A 230 -19.92 -22.13 12.78
N GLY A 231 -20.73 -22.92 13.49
CA GLY A 231 -21.23 -22.54 14.82
C GLY A 231 -20.12 -22.56 15.87
N GLY A 232 -19.96 -21.45 16.58
CA GLY A 232 -19.08 -21.31 17.75
C GLY A 232 -19.74 -21.72 19.06
N THR A 233 -18.97 -21.65 20.15
CA THR A 233 -19.28 -22.25 21.47
C THR A 233 -20.53 -21.70 22.18
N ASP A 234 -21.08 -20.56 21.72
CA ASP A 234 -22.23 -19.87 22.33
C ASP A 234 -23.38 -19.63 21.34
N GLY A 235 -23.49 -20.42 20.26
CA GLY A 235 -24.48 -20.21 19.19
C GLY A 235 -24.17 -19.03 18.26
N LYS A 236 -23.01 -18.40 18.44
CA LYS A 236 -22.47 -17.33 17.57
C LYS A 236 -21.69 -17.94 16.41
N GLN A 237 -21.83 -17.36 15.22
CA GLN A 237 -21.15 -17.83 14.01
C GLN A 237 -19.69 -17.34 13.96
N ASN A 238 -18.81 -18.25 13.54
CA ASN A 238 -17.43 -17.97 13.19
C ASN A 238 -17.24 -18.14 11.68
N ARG A 239 -16.26 -17.45 11.13
CA ARG A 239 -15.95 -17.50 9.71
C ARG A 239 -14.46 -17.44 9.45
N SER A 240 -14.00 -18.26 8.51
CA SER A 240 -12.68 -18.11 7.90
C SER A 240 -12.82 -17.78 6.43
N HIS A 241 -11.89 -16.96 5.94
CA HIS A 241 -11.71 -16.68 4.54
C HIS A 241 -10.22 -16.74 4.25
N VAL A 242 -9.83 -17.54 3.27
CA VAL A 242 -8.44 -17.62 2.78
C VAL A 242 -8.42 -17.30 1.31
N PHE A 243 -7.36 -16.63 0.84
CA PHE A 243 -7.21 -16.33 -0.56
C PHE A 243 -5.76 -16.43 -1.01
N GLY A 244 -5.61 -16.69 -2.31
CA GLY A 244 -4.37 -16.52 -3.06
C GLY A 244 -4.62 -15.65 -4.28
N SER A 245 -3.63 -14.88 -4.71
CA SER A 245 -3.73 -14.00 -5.87
C SER A 245 -2.46 -14.00 -6.71
N VAL A 246 -2.64 -13.77 -8.00
CA VAL A 246 -1.55 -13.52 -8.96
C VAL A 246 -1.79 -12.16 -9.60
N ASN A 247 -0.72 -11.38 -9.74
CA ASN A 247 -0.82 -9.96 -10.00
C ASN A 247 0.26 -9.51 -10.99
N LEU A 248 -0.11 -8.63 -11.90
CA LEU A 248 0.79 -7.94 -12.82
C LEU A 248 0.70 -6.45 -12.56
N TYR A 249 1.85 -5.82 -12.35
CA TYR A 249 1.96 -4.39 -12.09
C TYR A 249 2.71 -3.73 -13.25
N ASN A 250 2.24 -2.57 -13.70
CA ASN A 250 2.94 -1.76 -14.69
C ASN A 250 3.02 -0.29 -14.25
N GLU A 251 4.24 0.26 -14.21
CA GLU A 251 4.49 1.70 -14.08
C GLU A 251 4.44 2.39 -15.46
N PHE A 252 3.54 3.38 -15.59
CA PHE A 252 3.34 4.09 -16.85
C PHE A 252 4.23 5.34 -16.98
N LEU A 253 4.65 5.95 -15.87
CA LEU A 253 5.44 7.20 -15.87
C LEU A 253 6.96 6.95 -15.92
N GLN A 254 7.73 8.04 -15.91
CA GLN A 254 9.16 8.03 -16.24
C GLN A 254 10.10 7.93 -15.04
N GLY A 255 9.58 7.82 -13.82
CA GLY A 255 10.37 7.78 -12.58
C GLY A 255 10.61 9.17 -12.03
N SER A 256 11.72 9.37 -11.29
CA SER A 256 12.01 10.63 -10.61
C SER A 256 13.21 11.37 -11.20
N THR A 257 13.16 12.70 -11.20
CA THR A 257 14.27 13.58 -11.59
C THR A 257 14.60 14.56 -10.48
N VAL A 258 15.86 14.58 -10.06
CA VAL A 258 16.38 15.47 -9.02
C VAL A 258 17.49 16.32 -9.59
N ARG A 259 17.45 17.62 -9.31
CA ARG A 259 18.50 18.55 -9.68
C ARG A 259 19.51 18.69 -8.57
N VAL A 260 20.79 18.54 -8.91
CA VAL A 260 21.92 18.69 -7.99
C VAL A 260 22.92 19.66 -8.62
N ALA A 261 23.14 20.82 -7.98
CA ALA A 261 24.05 21.86 -8.45
C ALA A 261 23.82 22.26 -9.94
N GLY A 262 22.57 22.33 -10.36
CA GLY A 262 22.19 22.67 -11.75
C GLY A 262 22.15 21.49 -12.73
N VAL A 263 22.60 20.29 -12.34
CA VAL A 263 22.59 19.08 -13.17
C VAL A 263 21.40 18.20 -12.81
N ASP A 264 20.63 17.78 -13.81
CA ASP A 264 19.49 16.87 -13.62
C ASP A 264 19.97 15.42 -13.57
N VAL A 265 19.52 14.69 -12.54
CA VAL A 265 19.85 13.29 -12.28
C VAL A 265 18.55 12.51 -12.19
N ALA A 266 18.37 11.53 -13.09
CA ALA A 266 17.14 10.76 -13.21
C ALA A 266 17.33 9.31 -12.75
N SER A 267 16.28 8.76 -12.13
CA SER A 267 16.17 7.35 -11.71
C SER A 267 14.84 6.77 -12.13
N ARG A 268 14.85 5.52 -12.61
CA ARG A 268 13.64 4.78 -12.95
C ARG A 268 13.77 3.30 -12.64
N ASP A 269 12.88 2.82 -11.79
CA ASP A 269 12.72 1.40 -11.47
C ASP A 269 12.11 0.64 -12.67
N GLU A 270 12.14 -0.69 -12.61
CA GLU A 270 11.54 -1.51 -13.67
C GLU A 270 10.02 -1.37 -13.72
N ARG A 271 9.47 -1.33 -14.92
CA ARG A 271 8.04 -1.04 -15.12
C ARG A 271 7.14 -2.22 -14.82
N LEU A 272 7.50 -3.40 -15.33
CA LEU A 272 6.63 -4.58 -15.31
C LEU A 272 7.08 -5.56 -14.23
N TRP A 273 6.23 -5.74 -13.23
CA TRP A 273 6.44 -6.68 -12.12
C TRP A 273 5.33 -7.72 -12.10
N ALA A 274 5.70 -8.95 -11.72
CA ALA A 274 4.76 -10.01 -11.42
C ALA A 274 4.81 -10.28 -9.91
N GLY A 275 3.66 -10.53 -9.30
CA GLY A 275 3.58 -10.83 -7.88
C GLY A 275 2.52 -11.84 -7.53
N ILE A 276 2.73 -12.48 -6.39
CA ILE A 276 1.81 -13.40 -5.75
C ILE A 276 1.46 -12.85 -4.37
N GLY A 277 0.22 -13.02 -3.96
CA GLY A 277 -0.25 -12.61 -2.63
C GLY A 277 -1.08 -13.70 -2.00
N VAL A 278 -0.93 -13.92 -0.71
CA VAL A 278 -1.74 -14.85 0.08
C VAL A 278 -2.24 -14.16 1.32
N GLY A 279 -3.41 -14.56 1.80
CA GLY A 279 -3.92 -14.00 3.03
C GLY A 279 -5.11 -14.75 3.61
N GLY A 280 -5.41 -14.38 4.85
CA GLY A 280 -6.46 -14.99 5.64
C GLY A 280 -7.20 -13.95 6.47
N THR A 281 -8.47 -14.20 6.73
CA THR A 281 -9.29 -13.46 7.68
C THR A 281 -10.04 -14.46 8.54
N TYR A 282 -10.02 -14.23 9.84
CA TYR A 282 -10.79 -14.97 10.81
C TYR A 282 -11.73 -14.02 11.54
N GLU A 283 -13.03 -14.29 11.46
CA GLU A 283 -14.07 -13.52 12.13
C GLU A 283 -14.78 -14.37 13.18
N TRP A 284 -15.05 -13.79 14.35
CA TRP A 284 -15.76 -14.47 15.43
C TRP A 284 -16.82 -13.57 16.06
N ASN A 285 -17.71 -14.17 16.87
CA ASN A 285 -18.79 -13.47 17.55
C ASN A 285 -19.71 -12.73 16.56
N ASN A 286 -20.22 -13.44 15.54
CA ASN A 286 -21.05 -12.87 14.46
C ASN A 286 -20.34 -11.72 13.67
N GLY A 287 -19.02 -11.80 13.57
CA GLY A 287 -18.20 -10.78 12.89
C GLY A 287 -18.09 -9.47 13.67
N ALA A 288 -18.30 -9.49 14.98
CA ALA A 288 -17.97 -8.34 15.85
C ALA A 288 -16.46 -8.11 15.91
N TYR A 289 -15.67 -9.18 15.77
CA TYR A 289 -14.22 -9.11 15.74
C TYR A 289 -13.67 -9.84 14.52
N ALA A 290 -12.64 -9.26 13.90
CA ALA A 290 -11.91 -9.88 12.82
C ALA A 290 -10.41 -9.66 12.97
N LEU A 291 -9.63 -10.70 12.70
CA LEU A 291 -8.18 -10.67 12.56
C LEU A 291 -7.84 -11.08 11.13
N TYR A 292 -7.00 -10.32 10.45
CA TYR A 292 -6.56 -10.63 9.09
C TYR A 292 -5.06 -10.43 8.94
N ALA A 293 -4.48 -11.23 8.05
CA ALA A 293 -3.08 -11.14 7.69
C ALA A 293 -2.90 -11.42 6.20
N THR A 294 -1.99 -10.71 5.56
CA THR A 294 -1.59 -10.93 4.16
C THR A 294 -0.07 -10.94 4.04
N ALA A 295 0.43 -11.66 3.05
CA ALA A 295 1.82 -11.66 2.63
C ALA A 295 1.88 -11.58 1.10
N ASP A 296 2.78 -10.74 0.60
CA ASP A 296 2.90 -10.43 -0.82
C ASP A 296 4.37 -10.52 -1.24
N LEU A 297 4.60 -11.15 -2.38
CA LEU A 297 5.90 -11.25 -3.03
C LEU A 297 5.75 -10.73 -4.44
N ALA A 298 6.64 -9.85 -4.87
CA ALA A 298 6.72 -9.44 -6.27
C ALA A 298 8.16 -9.40 -6.75
N SER A 299 8.35 -9.67 -8.04
CA SER A 299 9.64 -9.54 -8.70
C SER A 299 9.45 -8.95 -10.09
N SER A 300 10.47 -8.26 -10.57
CA SER A 300 10.48 -7.77 -11.93
C SER A 300 10.54 -8.91 -12.94
N THR A 301 9.87 -8.70 -14.07
CA THR A 301 9.84 -9.67 -15.17
C THR A 301 11.12 -9.73 -16.01
N ARG A 302 11.96 -8.68 -15.98
CA ARG A 302 13.22 -8.65 -16.76
C ARG A 302 14.42 -9.12 -15.93
N ASN A 303 14.49 -8.70 -14.68
CA ASN A 303 15.55 -9.06 -13.73
C ASN A 303 14.96 -9.90 -12.59
N PHE A 304 14.41 -11.06 -12.94
CA PHE A 304 13.74 -11.94 -11.99
C PHE A 304 14.73 -12.45 -10.94
N GLY A 305 14.43 -12.23 -9.66
CA GLY A 305 15.28 -12.61 -8.53
C GLY A 305 16.26 -11.52 -8.05
N ASP A 306 16.65 -10.57 -8.89
CA ASP A 306 17.52 -9.45 -8.50
C ASP A 306 16.70 -8.25 -7.98
N ASN A 307 15.52 -8.04 -8.57
CA ASN A 307 14.55 -7.03 -8.16
C ASN A 307 13.34 -7.71 -7.53
N TYR A 308 13.20 -7.59 -6.22
CA TYR A 308 12.10 -8.22 -5.48
C TYR A 308 11.60 -7.35 -4.33
N SER A 309 10.31 -7.52 -4.03
CA SER A 309 9.65 -6.95 -2.86
C SER A 309 9.00 -8.06 -2.04
N VAL A 310 9.17 -7.99 -0.73
CA VAL A 310 8.43 -8.80 0.24
C VAL A 310 7.63 -7.85 1.12
N GLY A 311 6.34 -8.09 1.26
CA GLY A 311 5.46 -7.29 2.09
C GLY A 311 4.55 -8.16 2.95
N GLY A 312 4.13 -7.63 4.09
CA GLY A 312 3.17 -8.27 4.96
C GLY A 312 2.31 -7.25 5.68
N THR A 313 1.04 -7.59 5.90
CA THR A 313 0.11 -6.78 6.69
C THR A 313 -0.57 -7.66 7.72
N VAL A 314 -0.73 -7.13 8.93
CA VAL A 314 -1.57 -7.75 9.97
C VAL A 314 -2.51 -6.67 10.50
N GLY A 315 -3.79 -6.98 10.61
CA GLY A 315 -4.77 -6.02 11.10
C GLY A 315 -5.90 -6.66 11.88
N MET A 316 -6.50 -5.85 12.74
CA MET A 316 -7.65 -6.20 13.56
C MET A 316 -8.78 -5.20 13.31
N ARG A 317 -10.01 -5.70 13.29
CA ARG A 317 -11.23 -4.91 13.14
C ARG A 317 -12.23 -5.27 14.25
N ILE A 318 -12.88 -4.26 14.78
CA ILE A 318 -13.96 -4.38 15.77
C ILE A 318 -15.18 -3.64 15.23
N ARG A 319 -16.35 -4.28 15.25
CA ARG A 319 -17.63 -3.75 14.77
C ARG A 319 -18.66 -3.80 15.89
N TRP A 320 -19.49 -2.75 15.99
CA TRP A 320 -20.63 -2.66 16.89
C TRP A 320 -21.80 -1.90 16.25
#